data_AF-A0A8C9JLS3-F1
#
_entry.id   AF-A0A8C9JLS3-F1
#
_cell.length_a   1.000
_cell.length_b   1.000
_cell.length_c   1.000
_cell.angle_alpha   90.00
_cell.angle_beta   90.00
_cell.angle_gamma   90.00
#
_symmetry.space_group_name_H-M   'P 1'
#
loop_
_entity.id
_entity.type
_entity.pdbx_description
1 polymer ?
#
loop_
_entity_poly.entity_id
_entity_poly.type
_entity_poly.pdbx_seq_one_letter_code
_entity_poly.pdbx_strand_id
1 'polypeptide(L)'
;MRVLAVLGVALLVACSHRLFPFIRTGQDLLWGKGRDSAVTRAVEESRRMVDEAIYHTMKRDLSERDSPSPSQLLSFSKLPEPTSRAVSRAAEIMEASVQAVKTRVYGKLGRSQPPTDVLPEDVLSTIANLSGCLPHMLPPTCPDTCLANKYRLITGACTN
;
A
#
# COMPACT_ATOMS: atom_id res chain seq x y z
N MET A 1 16.38 -17.20 -45.80
CA MET A 1 15.61 -17.73 -44.65
C MET A 1 16.41 -17.68 -43.34
N ARG A 2 17.60 -18.28 -43.24
CA ARG A 2 18.37 -18.35 -41.98
C ARG A 2 19.01 -17.02 -41.54
N VAL A 3 19.51 -16.21 -42.48
CA VAL A 3 20.18 -14.93 -42.17
C VAL A 3 19.21 -13.88 -41.61
N LEU A 4 17.98 -13.84 -42.14
CA LEU A 4 16.92 -12.95 -41.64
C LEU A 4 16.46 -13.33 -40.21
N ALA A 5 16.41 -14.63 -39.91
CA ALA A 5 16.10 -15.10 -38.55
C ALA A 5 17.20 -14.71 -37.54
N VAL A 6 18.48 -14.82 -37.93
CA VAL A 6 19.61 -14.44 -37.07
C VAL A 6 19.65 -12.92 -36.83
N LEU A 7 19.39 -12.12 -37.85
CA LEU A 7 19.27 -10.66 -37.72
C LEU A 7 18.08 -10.25 -36.84
N GLY A 8 16.94 -10.95 -36.96
CA GLY A 8 15.77 -10.71 -36.12
C GLY A 8 16.03 -11.00 -34.65
N VAL A 9 16.70 -12.12 -34.33
CA VAL A 9 17.08 -12.47 -32.95
C VAL A 9 18.11 -11.48 -32.40
N ALA A 10 19.10 -11.07 -33.19
CA ALA A 10 20.10 -10.09 -32.77
C ALA A 10 19.48 -8.71 -32.45
N LEU A 11 18.51 -8.26 -33.26
CA LEU A 11 17.77 -7.03 -33.02
C LEU A 11 16.91 -7.11 -31.75
N LEU A 12 16.22 -8.22 -31.51
CA LEU A 12 15.42 -8.42 -30.29
C LEU A 12 16.30 -8.44 -29.04
N VAL A 13 17.45 -9.12 -29.08
CA VAL A 13 18.41 -9.17 -27.97
C VAL A 13 19.03 -7.79 -27.71
N ALA A 14 19.37 -7.04 -28.77
CA ALA A 14 19.88 -5.68 -28.63
C ALA A 14 18.82 -4.70 -28.09
N CYS A 15 17.56 -4.85 -28.53
CA CYS A 15 16.42 -4.09 -28.00
C CYS A 15 16.17 -4.40 -26.52
N SER A 16 16.19 -5.67 -26.10
CA SER A 16 16.06 -6.01 -24.68
C SER A 16 17.22 -5.47 -23.86
N HIS A 17 18.46 -5.51 -24.38
CA HIS A 17 19.63 -5.02 -23.64
C HIS A 17 19.71 -3.49 -23.54
N ARG A 18 19.06 -2.74 -24.42
CA ARG A 18 19.06 -1.26 -24.45
C ARG A 18 17.81 -0.64 -23.84
N LEU A 19 16.63 -1.23 -24.05
CA LEU A 19 15.35 -0.69 -23.55
C LEU A 19 15.13 -1.00 -22.06
N PHE A 20 15.46 -2.21 -21.58
CA PHE A 20 15.33 -2.54 -20.16
C PHE A 20 16.14 -1.64 -19.23
N PRO A 21 17.44 -1.35 -19.48
CA PRO A 21 18.17 -0.44 -18.63
C PRO A 21 17.67 1.00 -18.75
N PHE A 22 17.08 1.42 -19.87
CA PHE A 22 16.55 2.79 -20.00
C PHE A 22 15.32 3.01 -19.11
N ILE A 23 14.42 2.03 -19.02
CA ILE A 23 13.26 2.07 -18.12
C ILE A 23 13.73 2.07 -16.66
N ARG A 24 14.72 1.23 -16.33
CA ARG A 24 15.29 1.14 -14.98
C ARG A 24 16.09 2.40 -14.57
N THR A 25 16.85 2.98 -15.50
CA THR A 25 17.63 4.21 -15.28
C THR A 25 16.72 5.43 -15.09
N GLY A 26 15.57 5.48 -15.76
CA GLY A 26 14.56 6.52 -15.53
C GLY A 26 13.97 6.49 -14.12
N GLN A 27 13.79 5.30 -13.54
CA GLN A 27 13.38 5.09 -12.14
C GLN A 27 14.48 5.52 -11.15
N ASP A 28 15.73 5.16 -11.42
CA ASP A 28 16.89 5.53 -10.61
C ASP A 28 17.15 7.06 -10.64
N LEU A 29 16.82 7.74 -11.74
CA LEU A 29 16.91 9.20 -11.87
C LEU A 29 15.84 9.95 -11.05
N LEU A 30 14.67 9.35 -10.86
CA LEU A 30 13.59 9.96 -10.10
C LEU A 30 13.82 9.88 -8.59
N TRP A 31 14.44 8.82 -8.08
CA TRP A 31 14.56 8.59 -6.64
C TRP A 31 16.00 8.48 -6.09
N GLY A 32 17.02 8.31 -6.94
CA GLY A 32 18.44 8.34 -6.55
C GLY A 32 18.84 7.36 -5.44
N LYS A 33 20.08 7.47 -4.97
CA LYS A 33 20.64 6.65 -3.86
C LYS A 33 19.94 6.86 -2.51
N GLY A 34 19.02 7.83 -2.41
CA GLY A 34 18.23 8.17 -1.21
C GLY A 34 16.77 7.72 -1.27
N ARG A 35 16.45 6.81 -2.19
CA ARG A 35 15.11 6.29 -2.44
C ARG A 35 14.49 5.65 -1.19
N ASP A 36 15.17 4.66 -0.63
CA ASP A 36 14.65 3.86 0.48
C ASP A 36 14.54 4.70 1.76
N SER A 37 15.45 5.64 1.98
CA SER A 37 15.39 6.58 3.12
C SER A 37 14.25 7.59 2.98
N ALA A 38 13.95 8.04 1.76
CA ALA A 38 12.82 8.93 1.49
C ALA A 38 11.47 8.24 1.69
N VAL A 39 11.34 6.97 1.29
CA VAL A 39 10.15 6.14 1.54
C VAL A 39 9.98 5.90 3.02
N THR A 40 11.03 5.43 3.69
CA THR A 40 10.99 5.16 5.13
C THR A 40 10.54 6.39 5.91
N ARG A 41 11.13 7.56 5.61
CA ARG A 41 10.72 8.83 6.22
C ARG A 41 9.27 9.19 5.91
N ALA A 42 8.81 8.97 4.68
CA ALA A 42 7.40 9.20 4.33
C ALA A 42 6.46 8.33 5.17
N VAL A 43 6.78 7.05 5.32
CA VAL A 43 5.97 6.11 6.11
C VAL A 43 5.98 6.49 7.60
N GLU A 44 7.12 6.90 8.15
CA GLU A 44 7.21 7.35 9.54
C GLU A 44 6.40 8.63 9.81
N GLU A 45 6.47 9.60 8.91
CA GLU A 45 5.68 10.84 9.01
C GLU A 45 4.18 10.55 8.89
N SER A 46 3.77 9.71 7.93
CA SER A 46 2.38 9.27 7.79
C SER A 46 1.89 8.49 9.01
N ARG A 47 2.74 7.63 9.60
CA ARG A 47 2.42 6.92 10.84
C ARG A 47 2.13 7.88 11.99
N ARG A 48 2.99 8.88 12.20
CA ARG A 48 2.79 9.89 13.26
C ARG A 48 1.47 10.64 13.07
N MET A 49 1.18 11.04 11.83
CA MET A 49 -0.05 11.75 11.49
C MET A 49 -1.30 10.90 11.77
N VAL A 50 -1.29 9.62 11.37
CA VAL A 50 -2.39 8.69 11.63
C VAL A 50 -2.56 8.44 13.12
N ASP A 51 -1.46 8.20 13.85
CA ASP A 51 -1.50 7.97 15.29
C ASP A 51 -2.03 9.17 16.07
N GLU A 52 -1.60 10.38 15.68
CA GLU A 52 -2.08 11.63 16.24
C GLU A 52 -3.58 11.82 15.97
N ALA A 53 -4.03 11.59 14.74
CA ALA A 53 -5.46 11.68 14.39
C ALA A 53 -6.30 10.68 15.20
N ILE A 54 -5.88 9.42 15.28
CA ILE A 54 -6.56 8.39 16.08
C ILE A 54 -6.62 8.81 17.56
N TYR A 55 -5.51 9.28 18.11
CA TYR A 55 -5.44 9.74 19.49
C TYR A 55 -6.40 10.91 19.76
N HIS A 56 -6.42 11.92 18.88
CA HIS A 56 -7.32 13.06 19.02
C HIS A 56 -8.79 12.69 18.90
N THR A 57 -9.16 11.79 17.99
CA THR A 57 -10.53 11.27 17.89
C THR A 57 -10.94 10.54 19.17
N MET A 58 -10.09 9.63 19.66
CA MET A 58 -10.36 8.92 20.91
C MET A 58 -10.47 9.87 22.11
N LYS A 59 -9.58 10.85 22.21
CA LYS A 59 -9.61 11.85 23.28
C LYS A 59 -10.91 12.64 23.24
N ARG A 60 -11.31 13.15 22.07
CA ARG A 60 -12.57 13.88 21.88
C ARG A 60 -13.79 13.06 22.28
N ASP A 61 -13.81 11.78 21.92
CA ASP A 61 -14.91 10.88 22.26
C ASP A 61 -14.99 10.58 23.76
N LEU A 62 -13.87 10.65 24.49
CA LEU A 62 -13.81 10.34 25.92
C LEU A 62 -13.85 11.57 26.85
N SER A 63 -13.34 12.74 26.44
CA SER A 63 -13.08 13.86 27.37
C SER A 63 -13.87 15.15 27.13
N GLU A 64 -14.47 15.37 25.96
CA GLU A 64 -15.00 16.70 25.58
C GLU A 64 -16.51 16.94 25.84
N ARG A 65 -17.21 16.10 26.61
CA ARG A 65 -18.67 16.28 26.79
C ARG A 65 -19.13 16.03 28.24
N ASP A 66 -19.75 17.05 28.83
CA ASP A 66 -20.51 16.94 30.08
C ASP A 66 -21.64 15.91 29.89
N SER A 67 -21.47 14.73 30.48
CA SER A 67 -22.32 13.54 30.34
C SER A 67 -22.50 13.02 28.89
N PRO A 68 -22.07 11.79 28.57
CA PRO A 68 -22.25 11.24 27.22
C PRO A 68 -23.73 11.15 26.87
N SER A 69 -24.11 11.63 25.68
CA SER A 69 -25.48 11.48 25.21
C SER A 69 -25.86 9.99 25.04
N PRO A 70 -27.14 9.61 25.12
CA PRO A 70 -27.55 8.22 24.89
C PRO A 70 -27.04 7.64 23.56
N SER A 71 -26.98 8.45 22.50
CA SER A 71 -26.41 8.07 21.21
C SER A 71 -24.90 7.78 21.27
N GLN A 72 -24.14 8.49 22.11
CA GLN A 72 -22.71 8.24 22.30
C GLN A 72 -22.48 6.97 23.10
N LEU A 73 -23.26 6.74 24.16
CA LEU A 73 -23.20 5.50 24.93
C LEU A 73 -23.42 4.27 24.03
N LEU A 74 -24.41 4.34 23.14
CA LEU A 74 -24.68 3.27 22.18
C LEU A 74 -23.57 3.12 21.13
N SER A 75 -22.85 4.20 20.79
CA SER A 75 -21.75 4.16 19.82
C SER A 75 -20.52 3.39 20.32
N PHE A 76 -20.33 3.24 21.64
CA PHE A 76 -19.22 2.44 22.19
C PHE A 76 -19.27 0.98 21.73
N SER A 77 -20.48 0.41 21.54
CA SER A 77 -20.65 -0.95 21.00
C SER A 77 -20.16 -1.10 19.56
N LYS A 78 -19.99 0.02 18.83
CA LYS A 78 -19.50 0.05 17.44
C LYS A 78 -17.98 0.24 17.34
N LEU A 79 -17.28 0.42 18.46
CA LEU A 79 -15.83 0.54 18.43
C LEU A 79 -15.20 -0.77 17.94
N PRO A 80 -14.20 -0.69 17.05
CA PRO A 80 -13.55 -1.88 16.55
C PRO A 80 -12.79 -2.59 17.68
N GLU A 81 -12.88 -3.92 17.67
CA GLU A 81 -12.03 -4.83 18.45
C GLU A 81 -10.55 -4.49 18.24
N PRO A 82 -9.66 -4.73 19.22
CA PRO A 82 -8.21 -4.55 19.06
C PRO A 82 -7.62 -5.04 17.73
N THR A 83 -8.02 -6.22 17.25
CA THR A 83 -7.54 -6.80 15.99
C THR A 83 -7.98 -5.97 14.77
N SER A 84 -9.28 -5.69 14.66
CA SER A 84 -9.84 -4.82 13.62
C SER A 84 -9.23 -3.42 13.66
N ARG A 85 -8.98 -2.87 14.86
CA ARG A 85 -8.32 -1.57 15.02
C ARG A 85 -6.88 -1.59 14.50
N ALA A 86 -6.13 -2.66 14.75
CA ALA A 86 -4.78 -2.82 14.24
C ALA A 86 -4.78 -2.91 12.70
N VAL A 87 -5.70 -3.67 12.11
CA VAL A 87 -5.88 -3.77 10.65
C VAL A 87 -6.21 -2.41 10.04
N SER A 88 -7.23 -1.72 10.57
CA SER A 88 -7.62 -0.39 10.10
C SER A 88 -6.48 0.60 10.21
N ARG A 89 -5.77 0.63 11.35
CA ARG A 89 -4.61 1.50 11.53
C ARG A 89 -3.51 1.22 10.50
N ALA A 90 -3.18 -0.05 10.25
CA ALA A 90 -2.17 -0.42 9.26
C ALA A 90 -2.59 0.01 7.84
N ALA A 91 -3.87 -0.13 7.49
CA ALA A 91 -4.42 0.32 6.22
C ALA A 91 -4.35 1.85 6.06
N GLU A 92 -4.71 2.62 7.09
CA GLU A 92 -4.60 4.08 7.08
C GLU A 92 -3.16 4.56 6.90
N ILE A 93 -2.20 3.91 7.58
CA ILE A 93 -0.77 4.22 7.41
C ILE A 93 -0.33 3.89 5.99
N MET A 94 -0.73 2.75 5.43
CA MET A 94 -0.40 2.35 4.05
C MET A 94 -0.90 3.40 3.07
N GLU A 95 -2.18 3.76 3.12
CA GLU A 95 -2.82 4.72 2.21
C GLU A 95 -2.17 6.11 2.31
N ALA A 96 -2.04 6.63 3.54
CA ALA A 96 -1.41 7.93 3.77
C ALA A 96 0.05 7.95 3.29
N SER A 97 0.77 6.83 3.43
CA SER A 97 2.15 6.71 2.95
C SER A 97 2.24 6.67 1.43
N VAL A 98 1.37 5.90 0.76
CA VAL A 98 1.26 5.87 -0.70
C VAL A 98 1.02 7.28 -1.22
N GLN A 99 0.06 8.00 -0.65
CA GLN A 99 -0.25 9.36 -1.06
C GLN A 99 0.90 10.35 -0.79
N ALA A 100 1.58 10.23 0.36
CA ALA A 100 2.75 11.05 0.68
C ALA A 100 3.93 10.81 -0.29
N VAL A 101 4.17 9.56 -0.67
CA VAL A 101 5.20 9.22 -1.65
C VAL A 101 4.79 9.70 -3.05
N LYS A 102 3.53 9.47 -3.42
CA LYS A 102 2.94 9.94 -4.69
C LYS A 102 3.15 11.44 -4.88
N THR A 103 2.74 12.24 -3.90
CA THR A 103 2.88 13.70 -3.91
C THR A 103 4.33 14.16 -4.01
N ARG A 104 5.28 13.50 -3.32
CA ARG A 104 6.72 13.83 -3.41
C ARG A 104 7.32 13.55 -4.79
N VAL A 105 6.85 12.51 -5.47
CA VAL A 105 7.34 12.13 -6.80
C VAL A 105 6.74 13.02 -7.89
N TYR A 106 5.41 13.17 -7.90
CA TYR A 106 4.75 14.05 -8.89
C TYR A 106 5.08 15.53 -8.67
N GLY A 107 5.29 15.96 -7.43
CA GLY A 107 5.73 17.32 -7.12
C GLY A 107 7.12 17.65 -7.69
N LYS A 108 8.00 16.65 -7.86
CA LYS A 108 9.34 16.81 -8.44
C LYS A 108 9.36 16.73 -9.96
N LEU A 109 8.41 16.02 -10.56
CA LEU A 109 8.50 15.65 -11.97
C LEU A 109 7.87 16.67 -12.93
N GLY A 110 7.17 17.67 -12.40
CA GLY A 110 6.34 18.53 -13.23
C GLY A 110 5.20 17.76 -13.88
N ARG A 111 4.19 18.48 -14.33
CA ARG A 111 2.90 17.94 -14.81
C ARG A 111 2.98 17.14 -16.14
N SER A 112 4.18 16.74 -16.56
CA SER A 112 4.50 16.26 -17.92
C SER A 112 4.51 14.74 -18.10
N GLN A 113 4.42 13.95 -17.03
CA GLN A 113 4.25 12.50 -17.16
C GLN A 113 2.78 12.08 -17.05
N PRO A 114 2.32 11.17 -17.93
CA PRO A 114 1.03 10.52 -17.74
C PRO A 114 1.01 9.86 -16.34
N PRO A 115 -0.02 10.08 -15.52
CA PRO A 115 -0.13 9.42 -14.25
C PRO A 115 -0.42 7.94 -14.53
N THR A 116 0.63 7.14 -14.68
CA THR A 116 0.48 5.76 -14.23
C THR A 116 0.32 5.89 -12.72
N ASP A 117 -0.91 5.73 -12.24
CA ASP A 117 -1.31 5.94 -10.84
C ASP A 117 -0.64 4.97 -9.85
N VAL A 118 0.30 4.15 -10.34
CA VAL A 118 0.85 2.99 -9.67
C VAL A 118 2.32 3.25 -9.35
N LEU A 119 2.64 3.34 -8.06
CA LEU A 119 4.02 3.34 -7.59
C LEU A 119 4.71 2.02 -7.98
N PRO A 120 6.04 2.00 -8.12
CA PRO A 120 6.79 0.77 -8.37
C PRO A 120 6.47 -0.32 -7.34
N GLU A 121 6.45 -1.58 -7.77
CA GLU A 121 6.07 -2.71 -6.90
C GLU A 121 6.97 -2.84 -5.66
N ASP A 122 8.27 -2.63 -5.82
CA ASP A 122 9.25 -2.72 -4.73
C ASP A 122 9.07 -1.59 -3.70
N VAL A 123 8.65 -0.41 -4.15
CA VAL A 123 8.23 0.69 -3.27
C VAL A 123 6.97 0.29 -2.50
N LEU A 124 5.94 -0.18 -3.20
CA LEU A 124 4.67 -0.56 -2.58
C LEU A 124 4.88 -1.67 -1.55
N SER A 125 5.73 -2.65 -1.85
CA SER A 125 6.14 -3.71 -0.91
C SER A 125 6.84 -3.13 0.32
N THR A 126 7.73 -2.15 0.13
CA THR A 126 8.40 -1.47 1.25
C THR A 126 7.41 -0.71 2.12
N ILE A 127 6.46 0.02 1.52
CA ILE A 127 5.40 0.74 2.25
C ILE A 127 4.50 -0.27 2.98
N ALA A 128 4.09 -1.37 2.34
CA ALA A 128 3.25 -2.40 2.93
C ALA A 128 3.91 -3.09 4.15
N ASN A 129 5.22 -3.33 4.06
CA ASN A 129 6.00 -3.89 5.15
C ASN A 129 6.12 -2.90 6.32
N LEU A 130 6.52 -1.65 6.05
CA LEU A 130 6.70 -0.63 7.09
C LEU A 130 5.38 -0.14 7.71
N SER A 131 4.29 -0.13 6.96
CA SER A 131 2.95 0.21 7.49
C SER A 131 2.38 -0.89 8.38
N GLY A 132 2.89 -2.12 8.29
CA GLY A 132 2.34 -3.29 8.98
C GLY A 132 1.10 -3.86 8.30
N CYS A 133 0.80 -3.46 7.06
CA CYS A 133 -0.37 -3.93 6.33
C CYS A 133 -0.14 -5.30 5.68
N LEU A 134 1.11 -5.69 5.41
CA LEU A 134 1.46 -6.95 4.73
C LEU A 134 0.81 -8.21 5.35
N PRO A 135 0.80 -8.42 6.68
CA PRO A 135 0.13 -9.57 7.30
C PRO A 135 -1.39 -9.60 7.09
N HIS A 136 -1.99 -8.46 6.75
CA HIS A 136 -3.42 -8.29 6.55
C HIS A 136 -3.82 -8.28 5.05
N MET A 137 -2.85 -8.12 4.14
CA MET A 137 -3.08 -8.12 2.68
C MET A 137 -3.11 -9.52 2.07
N LEU A 138 -2.53 -10.53 2.73
CA LEU A 138 -2.51 -11.87 2.17
C LEU A 138 -3.94 -12.43 2.11
N PRO A 139 -4.39 -12.96 0.96
CA PRO A 139 -5.60 -13.74 0.95
C PRO A 139 -5.42 -14.84 1.99
N PRO A 140 -6.38 -15.03 2.92
CA PRO A 140 -6.21 -16.05 3.94
C PRO A 140 -5.98 -17.38 3.25
N THR A 141 -5.07 -18.18 3.78
CA THR A 141 -4.88 -19.54 3.31
C THR A 141 -6.21 -20.28 3.42
N CYS A 142 -6.83 -20.56 2.28
CA CYS A 142 -8.13 -21.20 2.24
C CYS A 142 -7.98 -22.67 2.64
N PRO A 143 -8.75 -23.14 3.64
CA PRO A 143 -8.67 -24.53 4.05
C PRO A 143 -9.18 -25.44 2.94
N ASP A 144 -8.40 -26.44 2.53
CA ASP A 144 -8.84 -27.48 1.60
C ASP A 144 -9.55 -28.59 2.38
N THR A 145 -10.82 -28.32 2.71
CA THR A 145 -11.69 -29.26 3.42
C THR A 145 -12.99 -29.45 2.65
N CYS A 146 -13.65 -30.59 2.83
CA CYS A 146 -14.93 -30.86 2.19
C CYS A 146 -15.99 -29.76 2.44
N LEU A 147 -16.00 -29.15 3.63
CA LEU A 147 -16.91 -28.06 3.95
C LEU A 147 -16.54 -26.75 3.24
N ALA A 148 -15.25 -26.39 3.18
CA ALA A 148 -14.78 -25.19 2.50
C ALA A 148 -14.94 -25.27 0.97
N ASN A 149 -14.86 -26.47 0.39
CA ASN A 149 -15.12 -26.70 -1.04
C ASN A 149 -16.62 -26.69 -1.39
N LYS A 150 -17.51 -26.73 -0.39
CA LYS A 150 -18.96 -26.70 -0.58
C LYS A 150 -19.60 -25.35 -0.21
N TYR A 151 -19.02 -24.65 0.76
CA TYR A 151 -19.58 -23.41 1.31
C TYR A 151 -18.50 -22.33 1.41
N ARG A 152 -18.85 -21.10 1.01
CA ARG A 152 -18.03 -19.90 1.25
C ARG A 152 -17.84 -19.67 2.75
N LEU A 153 -16.63 -19.29 3.14
CA LEU A 153 -16.31 -18.87 4.51
C LEU A 153 -17.14 -17.64 4.92
N ILE A 154 -17.50 -17.52 6.20
CA ILE A 154 -18.33 -16.40 6.70
C ILE A 154 -17.70 -15.03 6.43
N THR A 155 -16.37 -14.97 6.44
CA THR A 155 -15.58 -13.78 6.11
C THR A 155 -15.64 -13.42 4.62
N GLY A 156 -16.03 -14.37 3.77
CA GLY A 156 -16.06 -14.23 2.33
C GLY A 156 -14.71 -14.29 1.62
N ALA A 157 -13.64 -14.49 2.38
CA ALA A 157 -12.29 -14.44 1.85
C ALA A 157 -11.90 -15.69 1.05
N CYS A 158 -12.62 -16.79 1.23
CA CYS A 158 -12.51 -18.01 0.43
C CYS A 158 -13.87 -18.34 -0.18
N THR A 159 -13.86 -18.56 -1.49
CA THR A 159 -15.02 -18.96 -2.28
C THR A 159 -14.83 -20.41 -2.75
N ASN A 160 -15.94 -21.14 -2.85
CA ASN A 160 -15.98 -22.53 -3.31
C ASN A 160 -15.69 -22.65 -4.82
#